data_AF-A0A5J6LHY8-F1
#
_entry.id   AF-A0A5J6LHY8-F1
#
_cell.length_a   1.000
_cell.length_b   1.000
_cell.length_c   1.000
_cell.angle_alpha   90.00
_cell.angle_beta   90.00
_cell.angle_gamma   90.00
#
_symmetry.space_group_name_H-M   'P 1'
#
loop_
_entity.id
_entity.type
_entity.pdbx_description
1 polymer ?
#
loop_
_entity_poly.entity_id
_entity_poly.type
_entity_poly.pdbx_seq_one_letter_code
_entity_poly.pdbx_strand_id
1 'polypeptide(L)'
;MPPAVERDDAAPEVQLILVDSRNHTGSGDLLSALMTTSASITCCRNLTEAEMSLQNNAQNILLIPVDNTVYNTFTRLQTRDLLTGAGNRQHFYRTLQEELGDLQADDALALMMLDIDNFSAFNSQYGHDTGDRLVKLLCKRLERCDNMSHLSRIGNDEFTLIIKASVDQIRNATRQAIERIVELLLPAYRIDDYEVHLHCSIGIAVSPEQGLEFESLIHCANTARLRAKQLRGHSYAFYDPLRDLNDNSRGISLEPELWYALQRQQFRLFYQPRICLNTHRIIGAEALIRWEHPVRGMISPDEFIPISEKSGLIVPIGYWVIEQVGQDMKILKQAGLPEHIGVNLSFRQFQDGYLASTIERLILQHQIDTSMLEFELTETALFRDESHVVSCMRSLGKLGVEFSLDDFGTGYSSFSMLQKLPISTLKIDKSFVKGIGQSSSDEEIVRTIISLARNLKKKIIAEGVETLEQLDFLKAHHCQMAQGYYFSRPVPLAQFLQLLDSSTEPASP
;
A
#
# COMPACT_ATOMS: atom_id res chain seq x y z
N MET A 1 22.24 -1.40 9.68
CA MET A 1 22.93 -1.86 10.92
C MET A 1 23.13 -0.65 11.80
N PRO A 2 22.70 -0.66 13.08
CA PRO A 2 23.08 0.40 14.00
C PRO A 2 24.57 0.26 14.35
N PRO A 3 25.24 1.37 14.72
CA PRO A 3 26.67 1.40 14.92
C PRO A 3 27.08 0.48 16.08
N ALA A 4 28.17 -0.27 15.88
CA ALA A 4 28.80 -1.05 16.93
C ALA A 4 29.29 -0.10 18.04
N VAL A 5 28.73 -0.28 19.23
CA VAL A 5 29.27 0.35 20.45
C VAL A 5 30.58 -0.37 20.76
N GLU A 6 31.70 0.34 20.68
CA GLU A 6 33.00 -0.17 21.16
C GLU A 6 32.86 -0.52 22.64
N ARG A 7 32.99 -1.82 22.95
CA ARG A 7 33.06 -2.30 24.33
C ARG A 7 34.53 -2.22 24.79
N ASP A 8 34.71 -1.61 25.96
CA ASP A 8 35.99 -1.56 26.66
C ASP A 8 36.34 -2.98 27.15
N ASP A 9 37.48 -3.54 26.72
CA ASP A 9 37.91 -4.93 26.95
C ASP A 9 38.19 -5.29 28.43
N ALA A 10 37.94 -4.36 29.36
CA ALA A 10 38.16 -4.52 30.80
C ALA A 10 36.88 -4.64 31.64
N ALA A 11 35.69 -4.55 31.05
CA ALA A 11 34.43 -4.67 31.79
C ALA A 11 34.05 -6.15 32.01
N PRO A 12 33.79 -6.62 33.26
CA PRO A 12 33.36 -7.99 33.49
C PRO A 12 32.00 -8.26 32.83
N GLU A 13 31.82 -9.44 32.23
CA GLU A 13 30.52 -9.90 31.76
C GLU A 13 29.58 -10.11 32.96
N VAL A 14 28.70 -9.15 33.20
CA VAL A 14 27.67 -9.24 34.23
C VAL A 14 26.30 -9.35 33.58
N GLN A 15 25.55 -10.39 33.95
CA GLN A 15 24.23 -10.69 33.41
C GLN A 15 23.16 -10.30 34.45
N LEU A 16 22.25 -9.40 34.06
CA LEU A 16 21.19 -8.89 34.93
C LEU A 16 19.89 -9.65 34.68
N ILE A 17 19.29 -10.22 35.74
CA ILE A 17 18.06 -11.03 35.66
C ILE A 17 17.01 -10.44 36.61
N LEU A 18 15.84 -10.12 36.09
CA LEU A 18 14.71 -9.61 36.88
C LEU A 18 13.85 -10.80 37.37
N VAL A 19 13.53 -10.85 38.66
CA VAL A 19 12.79 -11.97 39.26
C VAL A 19 11.50 -11.49 39.93
N ASP A 20 10.39 -12.14 39.61
CA ASP A 20 9.09 -11.90 40.25
C ASP A 20 9.11 -12.40 41.71
N SER A 21 8.75 -11.53 42.65
CA SER A 21 8.81 -11.81 44.09
C SER A 21 7.75 -12.81 44.58
N ARG A 22 6.86 -13.32 43.71
CA ARG A 22 5.73 -14.18 44.13
C ARG A 22 5.96 -15.68 44.16
N ASN A 23 7.07 -16.23 43.68
CA ASN A 23 7.34 -17.67 43.82
C ASN A 23 8.25 -17.98 45.01
N HIS A 24 7.63 -18.02 46.21
CA HIS A 24 8.25 -18.53 47.43
C HIS A 24 8.56 -20.04 47.41
N THR A 25 8.30 -20.74 46.31
CA THR A 25 8.74 -22.13 46.07
C THR A 25 9.74 -22.25 44.92
N GLY A 26 9.57 -21.46 43.83
CA GLY A 26 10.45 -21.51 42.66
C GLY A 26 11.74 -20.70 42.75
N SER A 27 11.86 -19.75 43.68
CA SER A 27 13.11 -19.00 43.88
C SER A 27 14.24 -19.92 44.33
N GLY A 28 13.94 -20.95 45.13
CA GLY A 28 14.92 -21.95 45.58
C GLY A 28 15.43 -22.84 44.46
N ASP A 29 14.57 -23.24 43.52
CA ASP A 29 14.94 -24.09 42.38
C ASP A 29 15.64 -23.31 41.27
N LEU A 30 15.24 -22.06 41.02
CA LEU A 30 15.94 -21.18 40.09
C LEU A 30 17.31 -20.76 40.64
N LEU A 31 17.38 -20.41 41.93
CA LEU A 31 18.65 -20.16 42.62
C LEU A 31 19.50 -21.43 42.66
N SER A 32 18.95 -22.62 42.91
CA SER A 32 19.73 -23.86 42.92
C SER A 32 20.24 -24.23 41.53
N ALA A 33 19.43 -24.05 40.47
CA ALA A 33 19.82 -24.26 39.08
C ALA A 33 20.83 -23.23 38.56
N LEU A 34 20.81 -21.99 39.08
CA LEU A 34 21.82 -20.98 38.77
C LEU A 34 23.09 -21.17 39.64
N MET A 35 22.97 -21.70 40.86
CA MET A 35 24.11 -21.98 41.76
C MET A 35 24.89 -23.25 41.35
N THR A 36 24.33 -24.09 40.47
CA THR A 36 25.07 -25.20 39.85
C THR A 36 25.91 -24.75 38.65
N THR A 37 25.68 -23.55 38.12
CA THR A 37 26.61 -22.89 37.19
C THR A 37 27.69 -22.15 37.98
N SER A 38 28.95 -22.16 37.51
CA SER A 38 30.14 -21.66 38.22
C SER A 38 30.19 -20.13 38.47
N ALA A 39 29.08 -19.41 38.29
CA ALA A 39 28.98 -17.97 38.49
C ALA A 39 28.44 -17.65 39.91
N SER A 40 29.02 -16.64 40.57
CA SER A 40 28.53 -16.19 41.88
C SER A 40 27.26 -15.35 41.72
N ILE A 41 26.19 -15.65 42.46
CA ILE A 41 24.91 -14.91 42.35
C ILE A 41 24.81 -13.85 43.44
N THR A 42 24.41 -12.63 43.07
CA THR A 42 24.16 -11.52 44.00
C THR A 42 22.72 -11.04 43.87
N CYS A 43 21.95 -11.06 44.96
CA CYS A 43 20.57 -10.59 44.97
C CYS A 43 20.53 -9.14 45.49
N CYS A 44 20.06 -8.21 44.67
CA CYS A 44 20.01 -6.78 44.96
C CYS A 44 18.55 -6.33 45.04
N ARG A 45 18.21 -5.52 46.04
CA ARG A 45 16.82 -5.05 46.23
C ARG A 45 16.52 -3.79 45.45
N ASN A 46 17.54 -3.09 44.96
CA ASN A 46 17.42 -1.85 44.21
C ASN A 46 18.58 -1.68 43.21
N LEU A 47 18.42 -0.73 42.28
CA LEU A 47 19.42 -0.40 41.25
C LEU A 47 20.74 0.10 41.84
N THR A 48 20.70 0.87 42.92
CA THR A 48 21.89 1.40 43.60
C THR A 48 22.79 0.29 44.17
N GLU A 49 22.19 -0.75 44.76
CA GLU A 49 22.89 -1.95 45.23
C GLU A 49 23.49 -2.75 44.07
N ALA A 50 22.79 -2.81 42.94
CA ALA A 50 23.29 -3.46 41.73
C ALA A 50 24.51 -2.71 41.16
N GLU A 51 24.47 -1.38 41.11
CA GLU A 51 25.58 -0.53 40.67
C GLU A 51 26.83 -0.68 41.56
N MET A 52 26.67 -0.70 42.88
CA MET A 52 27.78 -0.96 43.80
C MET A 52 28.36 -2.36 43.63
N SER A 53 27.52 -3.35 43.35
CA SER A 53 27.96 -4.74 43.14
C SER A 53 28.72 -4.90 41.81
N LEU A 54 28.31 -4.18 40.76
CA LEU A 54 29.00 -4.11 39.47
C LEU A 54 30.40 -3.50 39.62
N GLN A 55 30.55 -2.45 40.43
CA GLN A 55 31.84 -1.79 40.67
C GLN A 55 32.86 -2.67 41.39
N ASN A 56 32.41 -3.67 42.17
CA ASN A 56 33.29 -4.61 42.87
C ASN A 56 33.83 -5.73 41.95
N ASN A 57 33.59 -5.67 40.63
CA ASN A 57 34.17 -6.56 39.62
C ASN A 57 34.00 -8.08 39.88
N ALA A 58 32.93 -8.46 40.56
CA ALA A 58 32.59 -9.87 40.72
C ALA A 58 31.86 -10.33 39.44
N GLN A 59 32.38 -11.37 38.77
CA GLN A 59 31.72 -12.02 37.62
C GLN A 59 30.44 -12.73 38.10
N ASN A 60 29.37 -11.95 38.27
CA ASN A 60 28.19 -12.38 39.03
C ASN A 60 26.88 -12.09 38.31
N ILE A 61 25.90 -12.98 38.48
CA ILE A 61 24.52 -12.78 38.03
C ILE A 61 23.80 -11.91 39.08
N LEU A 62 23.16 -10.81 38.66
CA LEU A 62 22.43 -9.88 39.54
C LEU A 62 20.91 -10.11 39.46
N LEU A 63 20.26 -10.38 40.60
CA LEU A 63 18.81 -10.55 40.70
C LEU A 63 18.14 -9.33 41.34
N ILE A 64 17.15 -8.73 40.67
CA ILE A 64 16.37 -7.59 41.21
C ILE A 64 14.88 -7.95 41.33
N PRO A 65 14.27 -7.88 42.53
CA PRO A 65 12.85 -8.13 42.75
C PRO A 65 11.98 -6.94 42.32
N VAL A 66 10.84 -7.22 41.68
CA VAL A 66 9.92 -6.19 41.15
C VAL A 66 8.63 -6.15 41.97
N ASP A 67 8.24 -4.97 42.47
CA ASP A 67 7.02 -4.78 43.30
C ASP A 67 5.71 -4.96 42.50
N ASN A 68 4.65 -5.38 43.22
CA ASN A 68 3.33 -5.71 42.67
C ASN A 68 2.64 -4.56 41.91
N THR A 69 2.96 -3.31 42.24
CA THR A 69 2.49 -2.11 41.51
C THR A 69 3.14 -2.00 40.12
N VAL A 70 4.41 -2.36 40.00
CA VAL A 70 5.11 -2.43 38.71
C VAL A 70 4.62 -3.62 37.91
N TYR A 71 4.39 -4.78 38.53
CA TYR A 71 3.77 -5.94 37.87
C TYR A 71 2.37 -5.61 37.33
N ASN A 72 1.49 -5.04 38.14
CA ASN A 72 0.14 -4.66 37.69
C ASN A 72 0.15 -3.58 36.61
N THR A 73 1.08 -2.62 36.70
CA THR A 73 1.29 -1.60 35.65
C THR A 73 1.83 -2.25 34.37
N PHE A 74 2.77 -3.18 34.48
CA PHE A 74 3.37 -3.93 33.37
C PHE A 74 2.34 -4.84 32.69
N THR A 75 1.55 -5.60 33.44
CA THR A 75 0.42 -6.38 32.91
C THR A 75 -0.62 -5.48 32.24
N ARG A 76 -0.91 -4.31 32.81
CA ARG A 76 -1.82 -3.33 32.20
C ARG A 76 -1.26 -2.78 30.89
N LEU A 77 0.02 -2.44 30.83
CA LEU A 77 0.71 -2.00 29.61
C LEU A 77 0.79 -3.11 28.53
N GLN A 78 0.90 -4.37 28.97
CA GLN A 78 0.94 -5.52 28.07
C GLN A 78 -0.43 -5.94 27.54
N THR A 79 -1.54 -5.56 28.18
CA THR A 79 -2.88 -6.04 27.81
C THR A 79 -3.89 -4.94 27.47
N ARG A 80 -3.61 -3.68 27.79
CA ARG A 80 -4.52 -2.56 27.51
C ARG A 80 -3.89 -1.54 26.56
N ASP A 81 -4.73 -0.97 25.70
CA ASP A 81 -4.37 0.16 24.87
C ASP A 81 -4.19 1.41 25.74
N LEU A 82 -3.06 2.09 25.58
CA LEU A 82 -2.71 3.25 26.40
C LEU A 82 -3.65 4.44 26.18
N LEU A 83 -4.21 4.57 24.97
CA LEU A 83 -5.06 5.71 24.63
C LEU A 83 -6.49 5.51 25.10
N THR A 84 -7.08 4.35 24.80
CA THR A 84 -8.50 4.08 25.00
C THR A 84 -8.80 3.32 26.29
N GLY A 85 -7.87 2.52 26.80
CA GLY A 85 -8.10 1.60 27.92
C GLY A 85 -8.79 0.29 27.53
N ALA A 86 -9.16 0.11 26.25
CA ALA A 86 -9.63 -1.16 25.71
C ALA A 86 -8.51 -2.22 25.74
N GLY A 87 -8.83 -3.48 25.42
CA GLY A 87 -7.80 -4.48 25.18
C GLY A 87 -6.83 -4.04 24.08
N ASN A 88 -5.54 -4.31 24.20
CA ASN A 88 -4.61 -4.08 23.09
C ASN A 88 -4.56 -5.29 22.16
N ARG A 89 -3.73 -5.20 21.11
CA ARG A 89 -3.50 -6.31 20.17
C ARG A 89 -3.13 -7.62 20.86
N GLN A 90 -2.24 -7.60 21.85
CA GLN A 90 -1.82 -8.83 22.53
C GLN A 90 -2.96 -9.46 23.35
N HIS A 91 -3.77 -8.64 24.02
CA HIS A 91 -4.97 -9.10 24.72
C HIS A 91 -5.98 -9.72 23.75
N PHE A 92 -6.27 -9.05 22.63
CA PHE A 92 -7.16 -9.59 21.61
C PHE A 92 -6.72 -10.97 21.11
N TYR A 93 -5.44 -11.14 20.74
CA TYR A 93 -4.92 -12.41 20.21
C TYR A 93 -5.08 -13.54 21.24
N ARG A 94 -4.71 -13.27 22.49
CA ARG A 94 -4.84 -14.24 23.58
C ARG A 94 -6.30 -14.61 23.84
N THR A 95 -7.16 -13.60 24.01
CA THR A 95 -8.57 -13.82 24.31
C THR A 95 -9.28 -14.55 23.19
N LEU A 96 -9.05 -14.21 21.92
CA LEU A 96 -9.69 -14.94 20.83
C LEU A 96 -9.23 -16.41 20.78
N GLN A 97 -7.95 -16.68 21.05
CA GLN A 97 -7.42 -18.04 21.08
C GLN A 97 -8.01 -18.85 22.25
N GLU A 98 -8.13 -18.26 23.44
CA GLU A 98 -8.77 -18.86 24.61
C GLU A 98 -10.26 -19.15 24.32
N GLU A 99 -10.99 -18.15 23.85
CA GLU A 99 -12.42 -18.26 23.58
C GLU A 99 -12.74 -19.30 22.51
N LEU A 100 -11.91 -19.43 21.47
CA LEU A 100 -12.06 -20.48 20.45
C LEU A 100 -11.73 -21.88 20.99
N GLY A 101 -10.75 -21.99 21.89
CA GLY A 101 -10.39 -23.24 22.54
C GLY A 101 -11.46 -23.75 23.51
N ASP A 102 -12.22 -22.84 24.11
CA ASP A 102 -13.25 -23.13 25.10
C ASP A 102 -14.66 -23.39 24.51
N LEU A 103 -14.85 -23.19 23.19
CA LEU A 103 -16.13 -23.42 22.52
C LEU A 103 -16.61 -24.87 22.67
N GLN A 104 -17.81 -25.05 23.22
CA GLN A 104 -18.51 -26.34 23.24
C GLN A 104 -19.34 -26.54 21.97
N ALA A 105 -19.89 -27.74 21.77
CA ALA A 105 -20.61 -28.10 20.54
C ALA A 105 -21.82 -27.19 20.21
N ASP A 106 -22.51 -26.67 21.23
CA ASP A 106 -23.66 -25.79 21.06
C ASP A 106 -23.32 -24.29 21.17
N ASP A 107 -22.04 -23.97 21.39
CA ASP A 107 -21.55 -22.59 21.49
C ASP A 107 -21.08 -22.07 20.13
N ALA A 108 -21.25 -20.78 19.92
CA ALA A 108 -20.73 -20.06 18.78
C ALA A 108 -20.16 -18.70 19.19
N LEU A 109 -19.26 -18.21 18.35
CA LEU A 109 -18.57 -16.95 18.55
C LEU A 109 -18.59 -16.15 17.25
N ALA A 110 -18.94 -14.88 17.32
CA ALA A 110 -18.77 -13.95 16.22
C ALA A 110 -17.64 -12.97 16.53
N LEU A 111 -16.68 -12.90 15.61
CA LEU A 111 -15.62 -11.90 15.59
C LEU A 111 -16.06 -10.75 14.67
N MET A 112 -16.07 -9.55 15.21
CA MET A 112 -16.29 -8.32 14.44
C MET A 112 -15.00 -7.52 14.38
N MET A 113 -14.61 -7.09 13.18
CA MET A 113 -13.49 -6.19 12.96
C MET A 113 -14.02 -4.87 12.40
N LEU A 114 -13.86 -3.80 13.18
CA LEU A 114 -14.34 -2.46 12.88
C LEU A 114 -13.15 -1.56 12.50
N ASP A 115 -13.36 -0.72 11.50
CA ASP A 115 -12.39 0.28 11.05
C ASP A 115 -13.08 1.65 10.87
N ILE A 116 -12.37 2.72 11.23
CA ILE A 116 -12.85 4.10 11.06
C ILE A 116 -12.51 4.58 9.65
N ASP A 117 -13.53 4.83 8.84
CA ASP A 117 -13.32 5.21 7.45
C ASP A 117 -12.66 6.60 7.33
N ASN A 118 -11.67 6.70 6.44
CA ASN A 118 -10.93 7.95 6.16
C ASN A 118 -10.25 8.59 7.38
N PHE A 119 -9.90 7.82 8.42
CA PHE A 119 -9.25 8.33 9.62
C PHE A 119 -7.89 9.02 9.35
N SER A 120 -7.14 8.55 8.36
CA SER A 120 -5.88 9.20 7.94
C SER A 120 -6.11 10.60 7.35
N ALA A 121 -7.15 10.76 6.53
CA ALA A 121 -7.55 12.07 5.99
C ALA A 121 -8.05 12.99 7.10
N PHE A 122 -8.81 12.45 8.06
CA PHE A 122 -9.23 13.17 9.26
C PHE A 122 -8.02 13.68 10.05
N ASN A 123 -7.03 12.82 10.34
CA ASN A 123 -5.80 13.23 11.04
C ASN A 123 -5.00 14.27 10.27
N SER A 124 -4.97 14.19 8.94
CA SER A 124 -4.29 15.16 8.09
C SER A 124 -4.97 16.54 8.15
N GLN A 125 -6.30 16.58 8.30
CA GLN A 125 -7.08 17.81 8.36
C GLN A 125 -7.11 18.44 9.75
N TYR A 126 -7.27 17.64 10.81
CA TYR A 126 -7.53 18.13 12.17
C TYR A 126 -6.40 17.85 13.18
N GLY A 127 -5.33 17.17 12.74
CA GLY A 127 -4.18 16.81 13.57
C GLY A 127 -4.39 15.53 14.40
N HIS A 128 -3.28 14.90 14.76
CA HIS A 128 -3.27 13.64 15.51
C HIS A 128 -3.91 13.74 16.90
N ASP A 129 -3.73 14.86 17.62
CA ASP A 129 -4.33 15.04 18.95
C ASP A 129 -5.87 15.01 18.91
N THR A 130 -6.47 15.60 17.86
CA THR A 130 -7.91 15.57 17.62
C THR A 130 -8.36 14.15 17.24
N GLY A 131 -7.57 13.46 16.42
CA GLY A 131 -7.74 12.03 16.10
C GLY A 131 -7.76 11.15 17.35
N ASP A 132 -6.84 11.37 18.27
CA ASP A 132 -6.76 10.63 19.53
C ASP A 132 -8.00 10.85 20.42
N ARG A 133 -8.51 12.08 20.47
CA ARG A 133 -9.77 12.40 21.17
C ARG A 133 -10.97 11.70 20.52
N LEU A 134 -11.02 11.69 19.19
CA LEU A 134 -12.06 10.99 18.43
C LEU A 134 -12.07 9.49 18.73
N VAL A 135 -10.90 8.84 18.68
CA VAL A 135 -10.75 7.41 18.96
C VAL A 135 -11.19 7.08 20.38
N LYS A 136 -10.85 7.93 21.37
CA LYS A 136 -11.35 7.79 22.75
C LYS A 136 -12.87 7.88 22.84
N LEU A 137 -13.50 8.82 22.13
CA LEU A 137 -14.96 8.97 22.12
C LEU A 137 -15.65 7.79 21.44
N LEU A 138 -15.11 7.31 20.33
CA LEU A 138 -15.60 6.14 19.62
C LEU A 138 -15.51 4.89 20.50
N CYS A 139 -14.38 4.65 21.17
CA CYS A 139 -14.23 3.54 22.10
C CYS A 139 -15.28 3.59 23.22
N LYS A 140 -15.48 4.77 23.85
CA LYS A 140 -16.51 4.97 24.88
C LYS A 140 -17.93 4.73 24.38
N ARG A 141 -18.20 4.97 23.09
CA ARG A 141 -19.50 4.66 22.48
C ARG A 141 -19.64 3.15 22.28
N LEU A 142 -18.61 2.49 21.75
CA LEU A 142 -18.60 1.03 21.59
C LEU A 142 -18.81 0.32 22.92
N GLU A 143 -18.14 0.72 24.00
CA GLU A 143 -18.28 0.15 25.36
C GLU A 143 -19.73 0.11 25.89
N ARG A 144 -20.66 0.88 25.31
CA ARG A 144 -22.09 0.89 25.69
C ARG A 144 -22.93 -0.17 24.97
N CYS A 145 -22.33 -1.01 24.15
CA CYS A 145 -23.02 -2.13 23.51
C CYS A 145 -22.94 -3.36 24.43
N ASP A 146 -24.03 -3.64 25.14
CA ASP A 146 -24.11 -4.63 26.22
C ASP A 146 -23.92 -6.10 25.76
N ASN A 147 -24.08 -6.37 24.46
CA ASN A 147 -24.03 -7.72 23.89
C ASN A 147 -22.62 -8.19 23.47
N MET A 148 -21.57 -7.43 23.80
CA MET A 148 -20.17 -7.82 23.51
C MET A 148 -19.50 -8.41 24.75
N SER A 149 -18.70 -9.47 24.57
CA SER A 149 -17.86 -10.02 25.63
C SER A 149 -16.51 -9.31 25.72
N HIS A 150 -15.92 -8.91 24.59
CA HIS A 150 -14.62 -8.24 24.57
C HIS A 150 -14.56 -7.10 23.55
N LEU A 151 -13.88 -6.02 23.92
CA LEU A 151 -13.51 -4.89 23.05
C LEU A 151 -12.01 -4.70 23.10
N SER A 152 -11.36 -4.69 21.94
CA SER A 152 -9.94 -4.38 21.81
C SER A 152 -9.69 -3.38 20.70
N ARG A 153 -8.59 -2.63 20.83
CA ARG A 153 -8.02 -1.80 19.78
C ARG A 153 -6.71 -2.45 19.32
N ILE A 154 -6.66 -2.84 18.06
CA ILE A 154 -5.55 -3.62 17.50
C ILE A 154 -4.63 -2.78 16.60
N GLY A 155 -5.10 -1.61 16.17
CA GLY A 155 -4.40 -0.65 15.32
C GLY A 155 -4.81 0.79 15.62
N ASN A 156 -4.40 1.73 14.77
CA ASN A 156 -4.67 3.16 15.01
C ASN A 156 -6.17 3.49 14.93
N ASP A 157 -6.87 2.92 13.96
CA ASP A 157 -8.29 3.08 13.64
C ASP A 157 -9.07 1.76 13.67
N GLU A 158 -8.44 0.68 14.13
CA GLU A 158 -9.00 -0.66 14.08
C GLU A 158 -9.38 -1.20 15.47
N PHE A 159 -10.64 -1.61 15.60
CA PHE A 159 -11.22 -2.21 16.79
C PHE A 159 -11.72 -3.63 16.51
N THR A 160 -11.67 -4.49 17.51
CA THR A 160 -12.24 -5.83 17.46
C THR A 160 -13.25 -6.02 18.57
N LEU A 161 -14.36 -6.69 18.23
CA LEU A 161 -15.39 -7.08 19.18
C LEU A 161 -15.64 -8.58 19.08
N ILE A 162 -15.88 -9.21 20.22
CA ILE A 162 -16.26 -10.62 20.31
C ILE A 162 -17.66 -10.71 20.88
N ILE A 163 -18.50 -11.54 20.27
CA ILE A 163 -19.85 -11.86 20.74
C ILE A 163 -19.95 -13.37 20.88
N LYS A 164 -20.51 -13.85 21.99
CA LYS A 164 -20.79 -15.27 22.23
C LYS A 164 -22.28 -15.49 22.39
N ALA A 165 -22.75 -16.59 21.83
CA ALA A 165 -24.13 -17.06 21.98
C ALA A 165 -24.17 -18.55 21.60
N SER A 166 -25.33 -19.19 21.71
CA SER A 166 -25.50 -20.52 21.11
C SER A 166 -25.46 -20.44 19.57
N VAL A 167 -25.14 -21.56 18.92
CA VAL A 167 -25.05 -21.68 17.45
C VAL A 167 -26.31 -21.13 16.76
N ASP A 168 -27.50 -21.43 17.29
CA ASP A 168 -28.77 -20.96 16.69
C ASP A 168 -29.03 -19.46 16.90
N GLN A 169 -28.41 -18.85 17.91
CA GLN A 169 -28.65 -17.46 18.30
C GLN A 169 -27.59 -16.48 17.82
N ILE A 170 -26.37 -16.96 17.50
CA ILE A 170 -25.21 -16.11 17.26
C ILE A 170 -25.44 -15.07 16.16
N ARG A 171 -26.11 -15.45 15.06
CA ARG A 171 -26.39 -14.51 13.95
C ARG A 171 -27.37 -13.42 14.35
N ASN A 172 -28.38 -13.75 15.16
CA ASN A 172 -29.35 -12.77 15.66
C ASN A 172 -28.70 -11.84 16.68
N ALA A 173 -27.98 -12.39 17.66
CA ALA A 173 -27.23 -11.62 18.65
C ALA A 173 -26.23 -10.66 17.99
N THR A 174 -25.51 -11.13 16.97
CA THR A 174 -24.56 -10.32 16.20
C THR A 174 -25.26 -9.20 15.43
N ARG A 175 -26.41 -9.47 14.79
CA ARG A 175 -27.18 -8.44 14.09
C ARG A 175 -27.68 -7.35 15.05
N GLN A 176 -28.20 -7.74 16.22
CA GLN A 176 -28.64 -6.78 17.25
C GLN A 176 -27.47 -5.92 17.76
N ALA A 177 -26.30 -6.52 17.95
CA ALA A 177 -25.10 -5.78 18.33
C ALA A 177 -24.68 -4.79 17.23
N ILE A 178 -24.73 -5.17 15.95
CA ILE A 178 -24.44 -4.27 14.82
C ILE A 178 -25.42 -3.09 14.80
N GLU A 179 -26.72 -3.35 14.89
CA GLU A 179 -27.75 -2.30 14.92
C GLU A 179 -27.48 -1.33 16.08
N ARG A 180 -27.18 -1.86 17.26
CA ARG A 180 -26.84 -1.07 18.44
C ARG A 180 -25.57 -0.24 18.26
N ILE A 181 -24.52 -0.83 17.67
CA ILE A 181 -23.27 -0.14 17.37
C ILE A 181 -23.52 1.00 16.39
N VAL A 182 -24.26 0.77 15.30
CA VAL A 182 -24.58 1.80 14.32
C VAL A 182 -25.36 2.95 14.97
N GLU A 183 -26.35 2.67 15.81
CA GLU A 183 -27.07 3.68 16.60
C GLU A 183 -26.15 4.51 17.51
N LEU A 184 -25.18 3.86 18.15
CA LEU A 184 -24.22 4.52 19.04
C LEU A 184 -23.24 5.41 18.28
N LEU A 185 -22.90 5.04 17.04
CA LEU A 185 -21.92 5.74 16.21
C LEU A 185 -22.55 6.82 15.31
N LEU A 186 -23.85 6.74 15.03
CA LEU A 186 -24.62 7.67 14.20
C LEU A 186 -24.52 9.16 14.62
N PRO A 187 -24.62 9.52 15.91
CA PRO A 187 -24.54 10.92 16.33
C PRO A 187 -23.17 11.53 16.01
N ALA A 188 -23.13 12.79 15.60
CA ALA A 188 -21.86 13.48 15.34
C ALA A 188 -20.89 13.45 16.53
N TYR A 189 -19.59 13.42 16.24
CA TYR A 189 -18.53 13.57 17.23
C TYR A 189 -18.26 15.05 17.44
N ARG A 190 -18.51 15.54 18.65
CA ARG A 190 -18.17 16.90 19.06
C ARG A 190 -16.80 16.89 19.72
N ILE A 191 -15.83 17.47 19.04
CA ILE A 191 -14.44 17.54 19.49
C ILE A 191 -14.01 18.99 19.39
N ASP A 192 -13.82 19.61 20.55
CA ASP A 192 -13.56 21.05 20.66
C ASP A 192 -14.69 21.85 19.98
N ASP A 193 -14.35 22.67 18.97
CA ASP A 193 -15.32 23.48 18.20
C ASP A 193 -15.84 22.78 16.92
N TYR A 194 -15.44 21.51 16.69
CA TYR A 194 -15.79 20.77 15.48
C TYR A 194 -16.91 19.75 15.73
N GLU A 195 -17.80 19.62 14.75
CA GLU A 195 -18.81 18.56 14.69
C GLU A 195 -18.55 17.69 13.45
N VAL A 196 -18.15 16.44 13.70
CA VAL A 196 -17.63 15.56 12.65
C VAL A 196 -18.48 14.30 12.56
N HIS A 197 -18.83 13.91 11.34
CA HIS A 197 -19.42 12.61 11.05
C HIS A 197 -18.35 11.70 10.46
N LEU A 198 -18.16 10.54 11.05
CA LEU A 198 -17.29 9.50 10.51
C LEU A 198 -18.03 8.21 10.43
N HIS A 199 -17.79 7.51 9.33
CA HIS A 199 -18.34 6.20 9.07
C HIS A 199 -17.41 5.12 9.58
N CYS A 200 -17.97 3.94 9.76
CA CYS A 200 -17.20 2.77 10.15
C CYS A 200 -17.64 1.60 9.29
N SER A 201 -16.64 0.80 8.92
CA SER A 201 -16.83 -0.42 8.15
C SER A 201 -16.57 -1.63 9.04
N ILE A 202 -17.52 -2.56 9.10
CA ILE A 202 -17.50 -3.71 10.01
C ILE A 202 -17.50 -5.03 9.24
N GLY A 203 -16.45 -5.84 9.41
CA GLY A 203 -16.42 -7.21 8.92
C GLY A 203 -16.76 -8.20 10.03
N ILE A 204 -17.55 -9.22 9.72
CA ILE A 204 -17.97 -10.24 10.69
C ILE A 204 -17.62 -11.63 10.19
N ALA A 205 -17.04 -12.46 11.06
CA ALA A 205 -16.92 -13.91 10.85
C ALA A 205 -17.45 -14.67 12.08
N VAL A 206 -18.03 -15.85 11.85
CA VAL A 206 -18.71 -16.66 12.86
C VAL A 206 -18.05 -18.05 12.94
N SER A 207 -17.62 -18.42 14.14
CA SER A 207 -17.19 -19.77 14.49
C SER A 207 -18.38 -20.54 15.10
N PRO A 208 -18.58 -21.83 14.78
CA PRO A 208 -17.66 -22.73 14.05
C PRO A 208 -17.79 -22.70 12.52
N GLU A 209 -18.74 -21.95 11.95
CA GLU A 209 -19.07 -21.97 10.51
C GLU A 209 -17.88 -21.60 9.61
N GLN A 210 -17.08 -20.61 10.00
CA GLN A 210 -15.87 -20.15 9.31
C GLN A 210 -14.56 -20.77 9.86
N GLY A 211 -14.69 -21.84 10.63
CA GLY A 211 -13.58 -22.55 11.25
C GLY A 211 -13.36 -22.20 12.72
N LEU A 212 -12.63 -23.09 13.39
CA LEU A 212 -12.26 -22.98 14.80
C LEU A 212 -10.85 -22.40 15.00
N GLU A 213 -10.11 -22.22 13.91
CA GLU A 213 -8.74 -21.73 13.94
C GLU A 213 -8.71 -20.20 14.02
N PHE A 214 -7.88 -19.70 14.94
CA PHE A 214 -7.66 -18.28 15.17
C PHE A 214 -7.33 -17.49 13.89
N GLU A 215 -6.40 -17.99 13.08
CA GLU A 215 -5.96 -17.30 11.86
C GLU A 215 -7.06 -17.26 10.80
N SER A 216 -7.81 -18.36 10.63
CA SER A 216 -8.92 -18.46 9.68
C SER A 216 -10.02 -17.46 10.01
N LEU A 217 -10.40 -17.34 11.29
CA LEU A 217 -11.49 -16.46 11.69
C LEU A 217 -11.14 -14.98 11.52
N ILE A 218 -9.90 -14.59 11.86
CA ILE A 218 -9.39 -13.24 11.61
C ILE A 218 -9.35 -12.94 10.11
N HIS A 219 -8.87 -13.88 9.30
CA HIS A 219 -8.83 -13.71 7.86
C HIS A 219 -10.23 -13.47 7.29
N CYS A 220 -11.20 -14.33 7.62
CA CYS A 220 -12.59 -14.19 7.21
C CYS A 220 -13.20 -12.84 7.62
N ALA A 221 -12.99 -12.43 8.89
CA ALA A 221 -13.54 -11.17 9.40
C ALA A 221 -12.91 -9.95 8.70
N ASN A 222 -11.60 -9.98 8.42
CA ASN A 222 -10.93 -8.93 7.67
C ASN A 222 -11.39 -8.86 6.21
N THR A 223 -11.55 -10.00 5.54
CA THR A 223 -12.06 -10.04 4.17
C THR A 223 -13.45 -9.40 4.10
N ALA A 224 -14.33 -9.78 5.02
CA ALA A 224 -15.67 -9.18 5.11
C ALA A 224 -15.60 -7.66 5.40
N ARG A 225 -14.65 -7.21 6.22
CA ARG A 225 -14.44 -5.79 6.53
C ARG A 225 -14.02 -4.99 5.29
N LEU A 226 -13.14 -5.53 4.46
CA LEU A 226 -12.74 -4.91 3.21
C LEU A 226 -13.92 -4.77 2.25
N ARG A 227 -14.80 -5.77 2.18
CA ARG A 227 -16.05 -5.66 1.41
C ARG A 227 -16.99 -4.59 1.99
N ALA A 228 -17.10 -4.51 3.32
CA ALA A 228 -17.86 -3.44 3.97
C ALA A 228 -17.33 -2.04 3.61
N LYS A 229 -16.00 -1.86 3.51
CA LYS A 229 -15.36 -0.59 3.08
C LYS A 229 -15.75 -0.12 1.68
N GLN A 230 -16.19 -1.03 0.80
CA GLN A 230 -16.66 -0.65 -0.54
C GLN A 230 -18.09 -0.06 -0.52
N LEU A 231 -18.82 -0.23 0.59
CA LEU A 231 -20.16 0.31 0.79
C LEU A 231 -20.08 1.72 1.39
N ARG A 232 -21.11 2.55 1.16
CA ARG A 232 -21.18 3.91 1.69
C ARG A 232 -21.83 3.95 3.07
N GLY A 233 -21.37 4.87 3.92
CA GLY A 233 -21.94 5.11 5.25
C GLY A 233 -21.45 4.09 6.28
N HIS A 234 -22.14 3.98 7.41
CA HIS A 234 -21.89 2.89 8.35
C HIS A 234 -22.28 1.57 7.69
N SER A 235 -21.29 0.74 7.40
CA SER A 235 -21.48 -0.47 6.62
C SER A 235 -21.02 -1.69 7.40
N TYR A 236 -21.61 -2.84 7.06
CA TYR A 236 -21.17 -4.11 7.61
C TYR A 236 -21.34 -5.24 6.60
N ALA A 237 -20.53 -6.29 6.75
CA ALA A 237 -20.67 -7.51 5.97
C ALA A 237 -20.32 -8.74 6.81
N PHE A 238 -21.15 -9.78 6.71
CA PHE A 238 -20.81 -11.13 7.18
C PHE A 238 -19.99 -11.82 6.12
N TYR A 239 -18.93 -12.52 6.54
CA TYR A 239 -18.17 -13.38 5.65
C TYR A 239 -19.10 -14.40 5.00
N ASP A 240 -18.99 -14.49 3.68
CA ASP A 240 -19.76 -15.33 2.80
C ASP A 240 -18.76 -15.95 1.81
N PRO A 241 -18.42 -17.24 1.93
CA PRO A 241 -17.45 -17.88 1.04
C PRO A 241 -17.76 -17.67 -0.44
N LEU A 242 -19.03 -17.62 -0.88
CA LEU A 242 -19.35 -17.46 -2.30
C LEU A 242 -19.10 -16.04 -2.82
N ARG A 243 -19.26 -15.03 -1.96
CA ARG A 243 -19.04 -13.62 -2.31
C ARG A 243 -17.60 -13.23 -2.03
N ASP A 244 -17.06 -13.64 -0.90
CA ASP A 244 -15.74 -13.28 -0.41
C ASP A 244 -14.62 -14.15 -1.00
N LEU A 245 -14.87 -15.37 -1.51
CA LEU A 245 -13.87 -16.06 -2.34
C LEU A 245 -13.75 -15.44 -3.74
N ASN A 246 -14.82 -14.84 -4.25
CA ASN A 246 -14.81 -14.09 -5.52
C ASN A 246 -14.24 -12.67 -5.33
N ASP A 247 -14.50 -12.02 -4.19
CA ASP A 247 -13.90 -10.74 -3.79
C ASP A 247 -12.44 -10.92 -3.27
N ASN A 248 -12.05 -12.13 -2.85
CA ASN A 248 -10.66 -12.51 -2.52
C ASN A 248 -9.72 -12.46 -3.73
N SER A 249 -10.23 -12.32 -4.96
CA SER A 249 -9.41 -11.94 -6.11
C SER A 249 -8.85 -10.52 -5.99
N ARG A 250 -9.44 -9.66 -5.16
CA ARG A 250 -9.03 -8.25 -4.94
C ARG A 250 -8.44 -7.96 -3.56
N GLY A 251 -8.51 -8.89 -2.60
CA GLY A 251 -8.31 -8.60 -1.18
C GLY A 251 -7.27 -9.41 -0.40
N ILE A 252 -6.73 -10.52 -0.90
CA ILE A 252 -5.49 -11.08 -0.31
C ILE A 252 -4.40 -10.05 -0.59
N SER A 253 -3.87 -9.42 0.46
CA SER A 253 -2.84 -8.39 0.34
C SER A 253 -1.77 -8.88 -0.63
N LEU A 254 -1.73 -8.27 -1.81
CA LEU A 254 -0.66 -8.51 -2.77
C LEU A 254 0.66 -7.97 -2.21
N GLU A 255 0.66 -7.21 -1.13
CA GLU A 255 1.84 -6.52 -0.58
C GLU A 255 2.96 -7.47 -0.15
N PRO A 256 2.72 -8.56 0.63
CA PRO A 256 3.78 -9.52 0.95
C PRO A 256 4.25 -10.27 -0.30
N GLU A 257 3.34 -10.59 -1.23
CA GLU A 257 3.66 -11.28 -2.48
C GLU A 257 4.48 -10.39 -3.45
N LEU A 258 4.16 -9.10 -3.52
CA LEU A 258 4.86 -8.05 -4.29
C LEU A 258 6.32 -7.93 -3.89
N TRP A 259 6.61 -8.05 -2.60
CA TRP A 259 7.97 -8.03 -2.08
C TRP A 259 8.81 -9.18 -2.64
N TYR A 260 8.23 -10.38 -2.71
CA TYR A 260 8.89 -11.55 -3.29
C TYR A 260 8.86 -11.57 -4.83
N ALA A 261 7.91 -10.88 -5.47
CA ALA A 261 7.73 -10.89 -6.92
C ALA A 261 8.97 -10.41 -7.67
N LEU A 262 9.65 -9.38 -7.16
CA LEU A 262 10.89 -8.86 -7.73
C LEU A 262 12.04 -9.88 -7.63
N GLN A 263 12.21 -10.50 -6.45
CA GLN A 263 13.25 -11.51 -6.21
C GLN A 263 13.03 -12.79 -7.02
N ARG A 264 11.75 -13.16 -7.24
CA ARG A 264 11.35 -14.37 -7.96
C ARG A 264 11.14 -14.14 -9.46
N GLN A 265 11.56 -12.98 -9.99
CA GLN A 265 11.47 -12.63 -11.42
C GLN A 265 10.06 -12.83 -11.99
N GLN A 266 9.04 -12.39 -11.26
CA GLN A 266 7.63 -12.53 -11.65
C GLN A 266 7.11 -11.35 -12.49
N PHE A 267 7.90 -10.29 -12.64
CA PHE A 267 7.52 -9.17 -13.50
C PHE A 267 7.95 -9.42 -14.95
N ARG A 268 7.13 -8.92 -15.87
CA ARG A 268 7.37 -8.91 -17.32
C ARG A 268 7.05 -7.54 -17.88
N LEU A 269 7.71 -7.16 -18.96
CA LEU A 269 7.35 -5.97 -19.74
C LEU A 269 6.56 -6.38 -20.97
N PHE A 270 5.47 -5.66 -21.19
CA PHE A 270 4.69 -5.70 -22.41
C PHE A 270 4.84 -4.34 -23.09
N TYR A 271 4.79 -4.33 -24.41
CA TYR A 271 5.00 -3.15 -25.22
C TYR A 271 3.74 -2.85 -26.01
N GLN A 272 3.26 -1.61 -25.93
CA GLN A 272 2.17 -1.13 -26.75
C GLN A 272 2.70 -0.16 -27.82
N PRO A 273 2.39 -0.36 -29.11
CA PRO A 273 2.91 0.49 -30.17
C PRO A 273 2.25 1.87 -30.17
N ARG A 274 3.06 2.89 -30.43
CA ARG A 274 2.63 4.24 -30.75
C ARG A 274 2.69 4.44 -32.26
N ILE A 275 1.58 4.87 -32.86
CA ILE A 275 1.42 4.96 -34.31
C ILE A 275 1.42 6.43 -34.73
N CYS A 276 2.21 6.76 -35.75
CA CYS A 276 2.10 8.05 -36.43
C CYS A 276 0.84 8.07 -37.29
N LEU A 277 -0.07 9.01 -37.02
CA LEU A 277 -1.36 9.08 -37.72
C LEU A 277 -1.25 9.47 -39.20
N ASN A 278 -0.13 10.11 -39.57
CA ASN A 278 0.14 10.51 -40.96
C ASN A 278 0.70 9.35 -41.80
N THR A 279 1.58 8.53 -41.23
CA THR A 279 2.29 7.47 -41.96
C THR A 279 1.75 6.08 -41.68
N HIS A 280 0.91 5.92 -40.65
CA HIS A 280 0.47 4.64 -40.09
C HIS A 280 1.60 3.70 -39.66
N ARG A 281 2.81 4.23 -39.44
CA ARG A 281 3.95 3.44 -38.97
C ARG A 281 4.06 3.49 -37.46
N ILE A 282 4.59 2.41 -36.90
CA ILE A 282 5.03 2.38 -35.52
C ILE A 282 6.21 3.34 -35.39
N ILE A 283 6.08 4.31 -34.49
CA ILE A 283 7.12 5.29 -34.22
C ILE A 283 7.73 5.13 -32.83
N GLY A 284 7.02 4.54 -31.88
CA GLY A 284 7.52 4.34 -30.53
C GLY A 284 6.77 3.22 -29.83
N ALA A 285 7.08 3.03 -28.56
CA ALA A 285 6.40 2.05 -27.72
C ALA A 285 6.18 2.61 -26.32
N GLU A 286 5.14 2.14 -25.64
CA GLU A 286 5.02 2.29 -24.18
C GLU A 286 5.34 0.95 -23.52
N ALA A 287 6.25 0.97 -22.55
CA ALA A 287 6.61 -0.18 -21.74
C ALA A 287 5.68 -0.27 -20.53
N LEU A 288 4.88 -1.33 -20.51
CA LEU A 288 3.85 -1.57 -19.54
C LEU A 288 4.20 -2.82 -18.73
N ILE A 289 4.44 -2.63 -17.44
CA ILE A 289 4.72 -3.74 -16.53
C ILE A 289 3.51 -4.68 -16.43
N ARG A 290 3.78 -5.97 -16.24
CA ARG A 290 2.79 -6.99 -15.91
C ARG A 290 3.35 -7.90 -14.84
N TRP A 291 2.49 -8.42 -13.97
CA TRP A 291 2.91 -9.36 -12.94
C TRP A 291 2.37 -10.76 -13.26
N GLU A 292 3.30 -11.66 -13.61
CA GLU A 292 3.06 -13.08 -13.85
C GLU A 292 3.10 -13.85 -12.51
N HIS A 293 1.96 -13.90 -11.82
CA HIS A 293 1.86 -14.58 -10.54
C HIS A 293 1.66 -16.10 -10.73
N PRO A 294 2.42 -16.96 -10.03
CA PRO A 294 2.42 -18.42 -10.25
C PRO A 294 1.06 -19.08 -10.01
N VAL A 295 0.22 -18.51 -9.15
CA VAL A 295 -1.11 -19.06 -8.82
C VAL A 295 -2.24 -18.26 -9.47
N ARG A 296 -2.07 -16.95 -9.63
CA ARG A 296 -3.14 -16.03 -10.07
C ARG A 296 -3.07 -15.71 -11.57
N GLY A 297 -2.03 -16.19 -12.25
CA GLY A 297 -1.78 -15.82 -13.64
C GLY A 297 -1.34 -14.36 -13.76
N MET A 298 -1.72 -13.71 -14.85
CA MET A 298 -1.34 -12.32 -15.12
C MET A 298 -2.21 -11.34 -14.33
N ILE A 299 -1.60 -10.65 -13.35
CA ILE A 299 -2.23 -9.60 -12.55
C ILE A 299 -2.07 -8.25 -13.26
N SER A 300 -3.15 -7.48 -13.34
CA SER A 300 -3.19 -6.16 -13.98
C SER A 300 -2.40 -5.11 -13.18
N PRO A 301 -1.70 -4.16 -13.84
CA PRO A 301 -1.08 -3.01 -13.17
C PRO A 301 -2.05 -2.22 -12.28
N ASP A 302 -3.29 -2.06 -12.72
CA ASP A 302 -4.34 -1.35 -11.95
C ASP A 302 -4.59 -1.98 -10.57
N GLU A 303 -4.27 -3.28 -10.40
CA GLU A 303 -4.45 -3.99 -9.14
C GLU A 303 -3.24 -3.84 -8.22
N PHE A 304 -2.01 -3.92 -8.74
CA PHE A 304 -0.80 -3.97 -7.90
C PHE A 304 -0.02 -2.65 -7.80
N ILE A 305 -0.13 -1.74 -8.79
CA ILE A 305 0.54 -0.43 -8.74
C ILE A 305 0.08 0.36 -7.51
N PRO A 306 -1.24 0.54 -7.23
CA PRO A 306 -1.68 1.29 -6.05
C PRO A 306 -1.18 0.71 -4.72
N ILE A 307 -0.96 -0.61 -4.66
CA ILE A 307 -0.42 -1.29 -3.48
C ILE A 307 1.07 -1.02 -3.36
N SER A 308 1.82 -1.15 -4.46
CA SER A 308 3.25 -0.83 -4.51
C SER A 308 3.54 0.64 -4.19
N GLU A 309 2.64 1.54 -4.59
CA GLU A 309 2.69 2.97 -4.28
C GLU A 309 2.34 3.26 -2.82
N LYS A 310 1.59 2.42 -2.11
CA LYS A 310 1.29 2.58 -0.68
C LYS A 310 2.37 1.97 0.22
N SER A 311 2.98 0.87 -0.21
CA SER A 311 4.07 0.19 0.51
C SER A 311 5.46 0.81 0.23
N GLY A 312 5.61 1.54 -0.88
CA GLY A 312 6.89 2.09 -1.33
C GLY A 312 7.69 1.15 -2.22
N LEU A 313 7.16 -0.05 -2.50
CA LEU A 313 7.76 -1.00 -3.44
C LEU A 313 7.76 -0.51 -4.89
N ILE A 314 6.99 0.53 -5.22
CA ILE A 314 7.02 1.16 -6.55
C ILE A 314 8.42 1.69 -6.91
N VAL A 315 9.25 2.07 -5.92
CA VAL A 315 10.61 2.55 -6.16
C VAL A 315 11.52 1.45 -6.70
N PRO A 316 11.75 0.32 -6.00
CA PRO A 316 12.55 -0.77 -6.54
C PRO A 316 11.96 -1.40 -7.80
N ILE A 317 10.62 -1.46 -7.92
CA ILE A 317 9.96 -1.95 -9.15
C ILE A 317 10.26 -1.02 -10.33
N GLY A 318 10.16 0.30 -10.14
CA GLY A 318 10.46 1.27 -11.20
C GLY A 318 11.91 1.20 -11.67
N TYR A 319 12.88 1.00 -10.77
CA TYR A 319 14.28 0.78 -11.16
C TYR A 319 14.46 -0.49 -11.99
N TRP A 320 13.77 -1.57 -11.62
CA TRP A 320 13.77 -2.81 -12.40
C TRP A 320 13.15 -2.61 -13.79
N VAL A 321 12.07 -1.84 -13.91
CA VAL A 321 11.46 -1.50 -15.22
C VAL A 321 12.47 -0.75 -16.10
N ILE A 322 13.16 0.26 -15.55
CA ILE A 322 14.17 1.02 -16.30
C ILE A 322 15.32 0.13 -16.75
N GLU A 323 15.80 -0.76 -15.89
CA GLU A 323 16.83 -1.74 -16.23
C GLU A 323 16.38 -2.65 -17.38
N GLN A 324 15.18 -3.21 -17.30
CA GLN A 324 14.64 -4.10 -18.33
C GLN A 324 14.40 -3.37 -19.66
N VAL A 325 13.85 -2.16 -19.63
CA VAL A 325 13.72 -1.33 -20.83
C VAL A 325 15.09 -1.05 -21.45
N GLY A 326 16.12 -0.77 -20.63
CA GLY A 326 17.49 -0.61 -21.11
C GLY A 326 18.04 -1.84 -21.84
N GLN A 327 17.67 -3.04 -21.39
CA GLN A 327 18.05 -4.31 -22.04
C GLN A 327 17.29 -4.49 -23.36
N ASP A 328 15.97 -4.29 -23.34
CA ASP A 328 15.10 -4.47 -24.50
C ASP A 328 15.34 -3.40 -25.58
N MET A 329 15.75 -2.20 -25.20
CA MET A 329 16.02 -1.08 -26.10
C MET A 329 17.08 -1.39 -27.15
N LYS A 330 18.11 -2.18 -26.81
CA LYS A 330 19.13 -2.60 -27.78
C LYS A 330 18.53 -3.48 -28.88
N ILE A 331 17.62 -4.38 -28.51
CA ILE A 331 16.92 -5.29 -29.42
C ILE A 331 15.95 -4.50 -30.29
N LEU A 332 15.16 -3.61 -29.68
CA LEU A 332 14.18 -2.77 -30.38
C LEU A 332 14.85 -1.81 -31.37
N LYS A 333 16.00 -1.23 -31.01
CA LYS A 333 16.79 -0.39 -31.90
C LYS A 333 17.32 -1.16 -33.11
N GLN A 334 17.80 -2.39 -32.90
CA GLN A 334 18.25 -3.26 -34.00
C GLN A 334 17.10 -3.68 -34.92
N ALA A 335 15.89 -3.84 -34.36
CA ALA A 335 14.66 -4.11 -35.11
C ALA A 335 14.04 -2.88 -35.79
N GLY A 336 14.68 -1.70 -35.68
CA GLY A 336 14.28 -0.50 -36.43
C GLY A 336 13.21 0.37 -35.76
N LEU A 337 13.00 0.27 -34.44
CA LEU A 337 12.14 1.22 -33.72
C LEU A 337 12.72 2.64 -33.83
N PRO A 338 11.96 3.63 -34.36
CA PRO A 338 12.55 4.92 -34.76
C PRO A 338 12.53 6.02 -33.68
N GLU A 339 11.60 6.00 -32.72
CA GLU A 339 11.52 6.97 -31.61
C GLU A 339 11.53 6.28 -30.23
N HIS A 340 10.92 6.93 -29.24
CA HIS A 340 11.09 6.69 -27.82
C HIS A 340 10.29 5.49 -27.28
N ILE A 341 10.81 4.91 -26.22
CA ILE A 341 10.15 3.96 -25.33
C ILE A 341 9.70 4.72 -24.08
N GLY A 342 8.39 4.87 -23.91
CA GLY A 342 7.76 5.48 -22.75
C GLY A 342 7.81 4.54 -21.54
N VAL A 343 8.20 5.09 -20.39
CA VAL A 343 8.21 4.39 -19.09
C VAL A 343 7.49 5.24 -18.06
N ASN A 344 6.45 4.66 -17.47
CA ASN A 344 5.68 5.30 -16.39
C ASN A 344 6.55 5.51 -15.14
N LEU A 345 6.49 6.72 -14.59
CA LEU A 345 7.24 7.12 -13.40
C LEU A 345 6.28 7.66 -12.34
N SER A 346 6.16 6.93 -11.23
CA SER A 346 5.25 7.28 -10.13
C SER A 346 5.74 8.51 -9.36
N PHE A 347 4.80 9.32 -8.84
CA PHE A 347 5.12 10.43 -7.95
C PHE A 347 5.95 10.00 -6.73
N ARG A 348 5.69 8.81 -6.17
CA ARG A 348 6.41 8.34 -4.98
C ARG A 348 7.89 8.09 -5.27
N GLN A 349 8.27 7.84 -6.53
CA GLN A 349 9.67 7.77 -6.93
C GLN A 349 10.35 9.13 -6.88
N PHE A 350 9.64 10.22 -7.17
CA PHE A 350 10.17 11.58 -7.02
C PHE A 350 10.39 11.99 -5.56
N GLN A 351 9.80 11.30 -4.59
CA GLN A 351 10.08 11.54 -3.18
C GLN A 351 11.40 10.89 -2.73
N ASP A 352 11.98 10.00 -3.54
CA ASP A 352 13.31 9.46 -3.31
C ASP A 352 14.37 10.50 -3.72
N GLY A 353 15.04 11.07 -2.72
CA GLY A 353 16.11 12.05 -2.93
C GLY A 353 17.29 11.52 -3.76
N TYR A 354 17.38 10.21 -3.98
CA TYR A 354 18.42 9.58 -4.80
C TYR A 354 17.95 9.17 -6.20
N LEU A 355 16.70 9.47 -6.60
CA LEU A 355 16.11 9.04 -7.88
C LEU A 355 17.03 9.35 -9.07
N ALA A 356 17.37 10.64 -9.25
CA ALA A 356 18.17 11.09 -10.38
C ALA A 356 19.53 10.39 -10.45
N SER A 357 20.23 10.29 -9.31
CA SER A 357 21.55 9.63 -9.22
C SER A 357 21.48 8.12 -9.47
N THR A 358 20.37 7.47 -9.08
CA THR A 358 20.17 6.04 -9.29
C THR A 358 19.86 5.75 -10.75
N ILE A 359 19.00 6.55 -11.38
CA ILE A 359 18.71 6.45 -12.82
C ILE A 359 19.97 6.72 -13.65
N GLU A 360 20.76 7.74 -13.30
CA GLU A 360 22.05 8.01 -13.96
C GLU A 360 22.98 6.78 -13.89
N ARG A 361 23.09 6.16 -12.71
CA ARG A 361 23.86 4.91 -12.56
C ARG A 361 23.31 3.78 -13.42
N LEU A 362 21.99 3.59 -13.48
CA LEU A 362 21.36 2.56 -14.32
C LEU A 362 21.62 2.80 -15.81
N ILE A 363 21.50 4.05 -16.26
CA ILE A 363 21.81 4.45 -17.64
C ILE A 363 23.25 4.06 -18.01
N LEU A 364 24.21 4.40 -17.15
CA LEU A 364 25.62 4.08 -17.37
C LEU A 364 25.87 2.56 -17.33
N GLN A 365 25.32 1.86 -16.35
CA GLN A 365 25.54 0.43 -16.15
C GLN A 365 24.99 -0.42 -17.30
N HIS A 366 23.79 -0.09 -17.80
CA HIS A 366 23.13 -0.84 -18.86
C HIS A 366 23.38 -0.28 -20.27
N GLN A 367 24.10 0.86 -20.36
CA GLN A 367 24.34 1.60 -21.60
C GLN A 367 23.00 1.94 -22.29
N ILE A 368 22.08 2.51 -21.52
CA ILE A 368 20.76 2.90 -22.00
C ILE A 368 20.94 4.10 -22.93
N ASP A 369 20.36 4.02 -24.13
CA ASP A 369 20.33 5.14 -25.06
C ASP A 369 19.27 6.15 -24.60
N THR A 370 19.71 7.20 -23.90
CA THR A 370 18.82 8.21 -23.33
C THR A 370 17.99 8.94 -24.39
N SER A 371 18.47 9.02 -25.63
CA SER A 371 17.71 9.63 -26.72
C SER A 371 16.44 8.84 -27.09
N MET A 372 16.37 7.57 -26.71
CA MET A 372 15.21 6.71 -26.91
C MET A 372 14.38 6.51 -25.64
N LEU A 373 14.78 7.07 -24.50
CA LEU A 373 14.04 6.94 -23.24
C LEU A 373 13.13 8.15 -23.03
N GLU A 374 11.85 7.89 -22.77
CA GLU A 374 10.89 8.90 -22.36
C GLU A 374 10.26 8.48 -21.02
N PHE A 375 10.26 9.37 -20.03
CA PHE A 375 9.53 9.15 -18.78
C PHE A 375 8.15 9.80 -18.83
N GLU A 376 7.14 9.02 -18.48
CA GLU A 376 5.75 9.47 -18.43
C GLU A 376 5.36 9.75 -16.98
N LEU A 377 4.74 10.91 -16.75
CA LEU A 377 4.27 11.31 -15.43
C LEU A 377 2.82 11.74 -15.50
N THR A 378 2.02 11.35 -14.53
CA THR A 378 0.65 11.85 -14.43
C THR A 378 0.61 13.31 -13.99
N GLU A 379 -0.45 14.01 -14.39
CA GLU A 379 -0.70 15.39 -14.03
C GLU A 379 -0.69 15.63 -12.51
N THR A 380 -1.29 14.72 -11.74
CA THR A 380 -1.38 14.82 -10.28
C THR A 380 -0.04 14.69 -9.56
N ALA A 381 0.93 13.99 -10.16
CA ALA A 381 2.28 13.85 -9.62
C ALA A 381 2.99 15.21 -9.52
N LEU A 382 2.74 16.11 -10.46
CA LEU A 382 3.46 17.37 -10.53
C LEU A 382 3.02 18.38 -9.44
N PHE A 383 1.81 18.25 -8.89
CA PHE A 383 1.21 19.23 -7.98
C PHE A 383 1.65 19.11 -6.52
N ARG A 384 2.15 17.94 -6.11
CA ARG A 384 2.45 17.69 -4.69
C ARG A 384 3.81 18.25 -4.24
N ASP A 385 4.76 18.44 -5.14
CA ASP A 385 6.08 19.07 -4.87
C ASP A 385 6.76 19.58 -6.17
N GLU A 386 6.20 20.65 -6.75
CA GLU A 386 6.62 21.18 -8.07
C GLU A 386 8.13 21.45 -8.15
N SER A 387 8.72 22.06 -7.11
CA SER A 387 10.11 22.51 -7.15
C SER A 387 11.11 21.34 -7.21
N HIS A 388 10.86 20.29 -6.44
CA HIS A 388 11.71 19.11 -6.40
C HIS A 388 11.59 18.31 -7.70
N VAL A 389 10.36 18.07 -8.16
CA VAL A 389 10.09 17.30 -9.39
C VAL A 389 10.72 17.99 -10.60
N VAL A 390 10.54 19.30 -10.77
CA VAL A 390 11.15 20.07 -11.86
C VAL A 390 12.68 20.00 -11.83
N SER A 391 13.30 20.07 -10.65
CA SER A 391 14.75 19.95 -10.52
C SER A 391 15.24 18.56 -10.94
N CYS A 392 14.55 17.51 -10.52
CA CYS A 392 14.86 16.13 -10.89
C CYS A 392 14.72 15.92 -12.41
N MET A 393 13.61 16.35 -13.00
CA MET A 393 13.39 16.28 -14.45
C MET A 393 14.46 17.03 -15.23
N ARG A 394 14.88 18.22 -14.77
CA ARG A 394 15.99 18.95 -15.41
C ARG A 394 17.31 18.22 -15.30
N SER A 395 17.57 17.56 -14.18
CA SER A 395 18.80 16.77 -14.00
C SER A 395 18.84 15.58 -14.96
N LEU A 396 17.74 14.84 -15.07
CA LEU A 396 17.61 13.71 -15.99
C LEU A 396 17.56 14.17 -17.46
N GLY A 397 16.93 15.31 -17.75
CA GLY A 397 16.89 15.89 -19.08
C GLY A 397 18.28 16.29 -19.61
N LYS A 398 19.23 16.66 -18.73
CA LYS A 398 20.63 16.88 -19.12
C LYS A 398 21.33 15.61 -19.62
N LEU A 399 20.83 14.44 -19.25
CA LEU A 399 21.32 13.15 -19.74
C LEU A 399 20.73 12.81 -21.12
N GLY A 400 19.78 13.60 -21.64
CA GLY A 400 19.15 13.40 -22.94
C GLY A 400 17.80 12.67 -22.90
N VAL A 401 17.25 12.41 -21.69
CA VAL A 401 15.95 11.76 -21.51
C VAL A 401 14.81 12.75 -21.74
N GLU A 402 13.76 12.31 -22.43
CA GLU A 402 12.54 13.10 -22.64
C GLU A 402 11.48 12.83 -21.57
N PHE A 403 10.52 13.76 -21.45
CA PHE A 403 9.42 13.64 -20.50
C PHE A 403 8.09 13.89 -21.20
N SER A 404 7.10 13.06 -20.89
CA SER A 404 5.71 13.25 -21.31
C SER A 404 4.78 13.44 -20.12
N LEU A 405 3.70 14.17 -20.35
CA LEU A 405 2.63 14.35 -19.38
C LEU A 405 1.47 13.43 -19.73
N ASP A 406 1.18 12.49 -18.83
CA ASP A 406 0.13 11.49 -18.94
C ASP A 406 -1.19 11.93 -18.28
N ASP A 407 -2.29 11.29 -18.68
CA ASP A 407 -3.67 11.55 -18.24
C ASP A 407 -4.09 13.03 -18.35
N PHE A 408 -3.59 13.75 -19.36
CA PHE A 408 -3.75 15.21 -19.44
C PHE A 408 -5.21 15.62 -19.61
N GLY A 409 -5.66 16.54 -18.75
CA GLY A 409 -7.02 17.10 -18.75
C GLY A 409 -7.93 16.53 -17.67
N THR A 410 -7.48 15.53 -16.91
CA THR A 410 -8.20 14.97 -15.76
C THR A 410 -7.86 15.68 -14.44
N GLY A 411 -6.78 16.48 -14.42
CA GLY A 411 -6.29 17.22 -13.25
C GLY A 411 -6.45 18.75 -13.34
N TYR A 412 -5.74 19.46 -12.44
CA TYR A 412 -5.79 20.92 -12.30
C TYR A 412 -4.54 21.63 -12.87
N SER A 413 -4.10 21.34 -14.09
CA SER A 413 -2.93 21.96 -14.72
C SER A 413 -3.13 23.45 -14.95
N SER A 414 -2.30 24.27 -14.31
CA SER A 414 -2.20 25.66 -14.73
C SER A 414 -1.37 25.74 -16.02
N PHE A 415 -1.86 26.51 -17.00
CA PHE A 415 -1.11 26.77 -18.24
C PHE A 415 0.30 27.33 -17.98
N SER A 416 0.45 28.10 -16.90
CA SER A 416 1.74 28.67 -16.49
C SER A 416 2.77 27.61 -16.04
N MET A 417 2.29 26.45 -15.57
CA MET A 417 3.12 25.35 -15.11
C MET A 417 3.59 24.49 -16.28
N LEU A 418 2.70 24.18 -17.23
CA LEU A 418 3.03 23.49 -18.49
C LEU A 418 4.17 24.16 -19.26
N GLN A 419 4.26 25.49 -19.24
CA GLN A 419 5.35 26.23 -19.89
C GLN A 419 6.72 26.05 -19.20
N LYS A 420 6.74 25.81 -17.89
CA LYS A 420 7.99 25.71 -17.10
C LYS A 420 8.57 24.30 -17.05
N LEU A 421 7.74 23.30 -17.35
CA LEU A 421 8.10 21.89 -17.29
C LEU A 421 8.93 21.47 -18.51
N PRO A 422 10.02 20.70 -18.33
CA PRO A 422 10.83 20.19 -19.42
C PRO A 422 10.17 18.97 -20.10
N ILE A 423 8.88 19.07 -20.45
CA ILE A 423 8.13 18.04 -21.16
C ILE A 423 8.19 18.25 -22.67
N SER A 424 8.25 17.20 -23.47
CA SER A 424 8.21 17.25 -24.94
C SER A 424 6.85 16.81 -25.49
N THR A 425 6.16 15.92 -24.78
CA THR A 425 4.92 15.27 -25.26
C THR A 425 3.77 15.45 -24.26
N LEU A 426 2.56 15.63 -24.77
CA LEU A 426 1.30 15.54 -24.01
C LEU A 426 0.53 14.30 -24.45
N LYS A 427 -0.01 13.52 -23.51
CA LYS A 427 -0.85 12.34 -23.76
C LYS A 427 -2.30 12.67 -23.39
N ILE A 428 -3.23 12.53 -24.33
CA ILE A 428 -4.67 12.75 -24.11
C ILE A 428 -5.26 11.52 -23.45
N ASP A 429 -5.84 11.70 -22.27
CA ASP A 429 -6.45 10.63 -21.49
C ASP A 429 -7.53 9.86 -22.28
N LYS A 430 -7.53 8.54 -22.12
CA LYS A 430 -8.48 7.62 -22.78
C LYS A 430 -9.95 7.95 -22.53
N SER A 431 -10.30 8.58 -21.40
CA SER A 431 -11.68 8.93 -21.06
C SER A 431 -12.27 9.95 -22.04
N PHE A 432 -11.47 10.94 -22.47
CA PHE A 432 -11.90 11.91 -23.48
C PHE A 432 -11.93 11.29 -24.88
N VAL A 433 -10.94 10.46 -25.23
CA VAL A 433 -10.90 9.77 -26.53
C VAL A 433 -12.09 8.83 -26.68
N LYS A 434 -12.50 8.14 -25.61
CA LYS A 434 -13.68 7.28 -25.59
C LYS A 434 -14.97 8.03 -25.90
N GLY A 435 -15.06 9.31 -25.54
CA GLY A 435 -16.23 10.16 -25.77
C GLY A 435 -16.39 10.69 -27.19
N ILE A 436 -15.39 10.57 -28.05
CA ILE A 436 -15.46 11.03 -29.46
C ILE A 436 -16.58 10.29 -30.20
N GLY A 437 -17.45 11.03 -30.91
CA GLY A 437 -18.64 10.49 -31.58
C GLY A 437 -19.86 10.29 -30.67
N GLN A 438 -19.69 10.43 -29.35
CA GLN A 438 -20.75 10.25 -28.34
C GLN A 438 -21.06 11.52 -27.54
N SER A 439 -20.05 12.36 -27.31
CA SER A 439 -20.08 13.51 -26.42
C SER A 439 -19.41 14.71 -27.09
N SER A 440 -20.20 15.72 -27.42
CA SER A 440 -19.67 16.98 -27.98
C SER A 440 -18.74 17.71 -27.01
N SER A 441 -18.93 17.53 -25.71
CA SER A 441 -18.06 18.09 -24.68
C SER A 441 -16.67 17.45 -24.73
N ASP A 442 -16.58 16.12 -24.84
CA ASP A 442 -15.31 15.41 -24.87
C ASP A 442 -14.55 15.71 -26.16
N GLU A 443 -15.24 15.79 -27.29
CA GLU A 443 -14.65 16.22 -28.55
C GLU A 443 -14.02 17.62 -28.46
N GLU A 444 -14.70 18.55 -27.79
CA GLU A 444 -14.20 19.93 -27.65
C GLU A 444 -12.99 20.01 -26.71
N ILE A 445 -12.96 19.17 -25.67
CA ILE A 445 -11.79 19.00 -24.82
C ILE A 445 -10.61 18.47 -25.65
N VAL A 446 -10.81 17.40 -26.44
CA VAL A 446 -9.77 16.84 -27.31
C VAL A 446 -9.24 17.89 -28.30
N ARG A 447 -10.13 18.64 -28.97
CA ARG A 447 -9.76 19.74 -29.89
C ARG A 447 -8.93 20.82 -29.19
N THR A 448 -9.31 21.17 -27.97
CA THR A 448 -8.62 22.17 -27.16
C THR A 448 -7.23 21.69 -26.78
N ILE A 449 -7.09 20.45 -26.32
CA ILE A 449 -5.80 19.86 -25.94
C ILE A 449 -4.85 19.77 -27.16
N ILE A 450 -5.33 19.32 -28.31
CA ILE A 450 -4.52 19.28 -29.54
C ILE A 450 -4.03 20.68 -29.92
N SER A 451 -4.92 21.67 -29.87
CA SER A 451 -4.58 23.06 -30.17
C SER A 451 -3.57 23.63 -29.18
N LEU A 452 -3.70 23.29 -27.90
CA LEU A 452 -2.79 23.68 -26.83
C LEU A 452 -1.39 23.14 -27.05
N ALA A 453 -1.28 21.82 -27.31
CA ALA A 453 -0.01 21.15 -27.58
C ALA A 453 0.74 21.81 -28.75
N ARG A 454 0.01 22.06 -29.85
CA ARG A 454 0.55 22.74 -31.03
C ARG A 454 1.06 24.14 -30.71
N ASN A 455 0.30 24.93 -29.96
CA ASN A 455 0.68 26.30 -29.58
C ASN A 455 1.92 26.32 -28.67
N LEU A 456 2.07 25.31 -27.82
CA LEU A 456 3.23 25.12 -26.95
C LEU A 456 4.41 24.40 -27.64
N LYS A 457 4.27 24.05 -28.93
CA LYS A 457 5.24 23.27 -29.71
C LYS A 457 5.60 21.93 -29.03
N LYS A 458 4.61 21.29 -28.42
CA LYS A 458 4.71 19.95 -27.83
C LYS A 458 4.17 18.91 -28.80
N LYS A 459 4.72 17.71 -28.74
CA LYS A 459 4.15 16.54 -29.40
C LYS A 459 2.83 16.16 -28.72
N ILE A 460 1.90 15.56 -29.46
CA ILE A 460 0.60 15.12 -28.94
C ILE A 460 0.34 13.67 -29.31
N ILE A 461 -0.07 12.86 -28.33
CA ILE A 461 -0.51 11.48 -28.51
C ILE A 461 -1.90 11.29 -27.90
N ALA A 462 -2.79 10.61 -28.62
CA ALA A 462 -4.10 10.22 -28.10
C ALA A 462 -4.10 8.76 -27.65
N GLU A 463 -4.60 8.51 -26.44
CA GLU A 463 -4.62 7.17 -25.86
C GLU A 463 -6.00 6.51 -25.91
N GLY A 464 -6.02 5.18 -25.88
CA GLY A 464 -7.27 4.43 -25.85
C GLY A 464 -8.08 4.55 -27.14
N VAL A 465 -7.43 4.71 -28.30
CA VAL A 465 -8.11 4.63 -29.59
C VAL A 465 -8.57 3.19 -29.84
N GLU A 466 -9.89 2.99 -29.94
CA GLU A 466 -10.52 1.68 -30.10
C GLU A 466 -11.34 1.56 -31.38
N THR A 467 -11.74 2.67 -32.00
CA THR A 467 -12.63 2.69 -33.17
C THR A 467 -12.07 3.52 -34.33
N LEU A 468 -12.54 3.23 -35.55
CA LEU A 468 -12.20 4.01 -36.74
C LEU A 468 -12.72 5.46 -36.64
N GLU A 469 -13.89 5.67 -36.05
CA GLU A 469 -14.48 7.00 -35.86
C GLU A 469 -13.58 7.90 -34.99
N GLN A 470 -13.06 7.37 -33.88
CA GLN A 470 -12.08 8.07 -33.04
C GLN A 470 -10.81 8.41 -33.82
N LEU A 471 -10.31 7.46 -34.61
CA LEU A 471 -9.11 7.64 -35.43
C LEU A 471 -9.29 8.75 -36.47
N ASP A 472 -10.40 8.75 -37.19
CA ASP A 472 -10.70 9.72 -38.24
C ASP A 472 -10.88 11.13 -37.66
N PHE A 473 -11.54 11.25 -36.50
CA PHE A 473 -11.63 12.50 -35.76
C PHE A 473 -10.25 13.05 -35.40
N LEU A 474 -9.38 12.21 -34.81
CA LEU A 474 -8.04 12.62 -34.40
C LEU A 474 -7.19 13.07 -35.58
N LYS A 475 -7.29 12.38 -36.73
CA LYS A 475 -6.62 12.78 -37.98
C LYS A 475 -7.15 14.11 -38.52
N ALA A 476 -8.47 14.29 -38.54
CA ALA A 476 -9.11 15.52 -39.01
C ALA A 476 -8.68 16.75 -38.18
N HIS A 477 -8.37 16.54 -36.91
CA HIS A 477 -7.87 17.57 -36.00
C HIS A 477 -6.34 17.64 -35.90
N HIS A 478 -5.61 16.94 -36.78
CA HIS A 478 -4.14 16.96 -36.87
C HIS A 478 -3.44 16.48 -35.59
N CYS A 479 -4.03 15.52 -34.88
CA CYS A 479 -3.29 14.76 -33.87
C CYS A 479 -2.12 14.02 -34.55
N GLN A 480 -0.96 14.01 -33.91
CA GLN A 480 0.27 13.46 -34.52
C GLN A 480 0.36 11.95 -34.34
N MET A 481 0.01 11.48 -33.14
CA MET A 481 0.25 10.12 -32.70
C MET A 481 -0.98 9.54 -32.03
N ALA A 482 -1.14 8.22 -32.10
CA ALA A 482 -2.17 7.51 -31.36
C ALA A 482 -1.67 6.18 -30.83
N GLN A 483 -2.30 5.75 -29.74
CA GLN A 483 -2.10 4.46 -29.11
C GLN A 483 -3.46 3.92 -28.66
N GLY A 484 -3.68 2.61 -28.79
CA GLY A 484 -4.92 1.98 -28.37
C GLY A 484 -5.17 0.63 -29.03
N TYR A 485 -6.23 -0.04 -28.56
CA TYR A 485 -6.56 -1.40 -28.98
C TYR A 485 -7.04 -1.51 -30.42
N TYR A 486 -7.37 -0.40 -31.08
CA TYR A 486 -7.61 -0.35 -32.51
C TYR A 486 -6.38 -0.85 -33.30
N PHE A 487 -5.17 -0.52 -32.83
CA PHE A 487 -3.92 -0.93 -33.48
C PHE A 487 -3.38 -2.22 -32.89
N SER A 488 -3.15 -2.22 -31.57
CA SER A 488 -2.68 -3.39 -30.85
C SER A 488 -2.91 -3.24 -29.35
N ARG A 489 -3.15 -4.38 -28.71
CA ARG A 489 -3.03 -4.48 -27.25
C ARG A 489 -1.54 -4.44 -26.85
N PRO A 490 -1.21 -4.16 -25.59
CA PRO A 490 0.12 -4.42 -25.08
C PRO A 490 0.49 -5.89 -25.30
N VAL A 491 1.65 -6.15 -25.91
CA VAL A 491 2.13 -7.50 -26.26
C VAL A 491 3.54 -7.76 -25.73
N PRO A 492 3.95 -9.01 -25.49
CA PRO A 492 5.33 -9.33 -25.13
C PRO A 492 6.32 -8.87 -26.20
N LEU A 493 7.58 -8.63 -25.82
CA LEU A 493 8.65 -8.15 -26.71
C LEU A 493 8.73 -8.95 -28.03
N ALA A 494 8.71 -10.28 -27.97
CA ALA A 494 8.81 -11.12 -29.17
C ALA A 494 7.69 -10.87 -30.19
N GLN A 495 6.46 -10.61 -29.71
CA GLN A 495 5.34 -10.27 -30.58
C GLN A 495 5.44 -8.82 -31.06
N PHE A 496 5.94 -7.91 -30.22
CA PHE A 496 6.18 -6.52 -30.62
C PHE A 496 7.19 -6.42 -31.78
N LEU A 497 8.25 -7.23 -31.76
CA LEU A 497 9.23 -7.29 -32.87
C LEU A 497 8.57 -7.72 -34.19
N GLN A 498 7.62 -8.65 -34.16
CA GLN A 498 6.86 -9.05 -35.35
C GLN A 498 5.96 -7.92 -35.88
N LEU A 499 5.42 -7.08 -34.99
CA LEU A 499 4.66 -5.88 -35.38
C LEU A 499 5.57 -4.84 -36.06
N LEU A 500 6.81 -4.68 -35.60
CA LEU A 500 7.78 -3.81 -36.25
C LEU A 500 8.11 -4.30 -37.66
N ASP A 501 8.41 -5.59 -37.81
CA ASP A 501 8.74 -6.19 -39.11
C ASP A 501 7.58 -6.02 -40.12
N SER A 502 6.34 -6.32 -39.72
CA SER A 502 5.17 -6.18 -40.60
C SER A 502 4.85 -4.72 -40.98
N SER A 503 5.24 -3.75 -40.15
CA SER A 503 5.06 -2.32 -40.45
C SER A 503 6.08 -1.75 -41.46
N THR A 504 7.11 -2.52 -41.82
CA THR A 504 8.10 -2.15 -42.85
C THR A 504 7.69 -2.53 -44.27
N GLU A 505 6.64 -3.34 -44.46
CA GLU A 505 6.05 -3.55 -45.78
C GLU A 505 5.09 -2.40 -46.14
N PRO A 506 5.28 -1.70 -47.27
CA PRO A 506 4.32 -0.71 -47.71
C PRO A 506 3.02 -1.43 -48.07
N ALA A 507 1.93 -1.06 -47.41
CA ALA A 507 0.58 -1.44 -47.82
C ALA A 507 0.44 -1.12 -49.32
N SER A 508 0.36 -2.17 -50.13
CA SER A 508 0.12 -2.05 -51.56
C SER A 508 -1.29 -1.48 -51.79
N PRO A 509 -1.47 -0.63 -52.81
CA PRO A 509 -2.59 0.30 -52.94
C PRO A 509 -3.97 -0.35 -53.04
#